data_AF-A0A2E7RIG4-F1
#
_entry.id   AF-A0A2E7RIG4-F1
#
_cell.length_a   1.000
_cell.length_b   1.000
_cell.length_c   1.000
_cell.angle_alpha   90.00
_cell.angle_beta   90.00
_cell.angle_gamma   90.00
#
_symmetry.space_group_name_H-M   'P 1'
#
loop_
_entity.id
_entity.type
_entity.pdbx_description
1 polymer ?
#
loop_
_entity_poly.entity_id
_entity_poly.type
_entity_poly.pdbx_seq_one_letter_code
_entity_poly.pdbx_strand_id
1 'polypeptide(L)'
;MEPENDLQPSDLEGDLDRLNDLSGNKILAIDKEYDESKGSPVFTVEGKYTTRGWTEWTQGFVHGSAILQFDATEDERFLELGRRKTVKAMAPHLTHFGVHDHGFNNVSTYGNLLRLQREGRVPADEWETNFYELALKCSGAVQAKRWTKRKEGGYIHSFNGPHSLFVDTVRSCRSLCVAHSLGHSLMDESDEAVSLLGRALAHARSTATHNVYYGESRDSHDVLGRVTHEAVFNVADGTFRCPNSQQGFSAFTTWTRGLAWAMTGFAEQLEYLATLDDFALDPFGGRPEVTGFMEKVARATCDFYLENSAVDGIPYWDTGAPALCKLGEDYLSRPADPFNSHEPVDSSAAAIACQGLIRFGHYLQKQGDRESGQRYFQAGMTILRTLLNEPYISTDSSHQGLLLHSVYHHPNGWDHVPKGQKVPCGESSMWGDYHLREAALLVQRLARNEPYLTFFGCLPA
;
A
#
# COMPACT_ATOMS: atom_id res chain seq x y z
N MET A 1 9.67 15.42 9.77
CA MET A 1 8.50 15.30 10.67
C MET A 1 8.92 15.27 12.14
N GLU A 2 8.02 15.65 13.07
CA GLU A 2 8.27 15.62 14.51
C GLU A 2 7.28 14.65 15.18
N PRO A 3 7.70 13.40 15.49
CA PRO A 3 6.83 12.44 16.16
C PRO A 3 6.47 12.88 17.57
N GLU A 4 5.22 12.64 17.96
CA GLU A 4 4.80 12.76 19.35
C GLU A 4 5.15 11.50 20.11
N ASN A 5 5.84 11.61 21.24
CA ASN A 5 6.53 10.46 21.82
C ASN A 5 5.65 9.54 22.69
N ASP A 6 4.40 9.92 22.97
CA ASP A 6 3.58 9.27 24.00
C ASP A 6 2.16 8.89 23.53
N LEU A 7 1.85 9.01 22.23
CA LEU A 7 0.52 8.64 21.72
C LEU A 7 0.26 7.15 21.89
N GLN A 8 -0.83 6.84 22.57
CA GLN A 8 -1.37 5.50 22.69
C GLN A 8 -2.50 5.29 21.67
N PRO A 9 -2.71 4.06 21.19
CA PRO A 9 -3.86 3.72 20.36
C PRO A 9 -5.21 4.18 20.95
N SER A 10 -5.36 4.08 22.28
CA SER A 10 -6.56 4.52 23.00
C SER A 10 -6.82 6.03 22.93
N ASP A 11 -5.79 6.85 22.72
CA ASP A 11 -5.94 8.30 22.62
C ASP A 11 -6.69 8.73 21.35
N LEU A 12 -6.79 7.83 20.36
CA LEU A 12 -7.46 8.09 19.08
C LEU A 12 -8.87 7.50 18.99
N GLU A 13 -9.40 6.85 20.03
CA GLU A 13 -10.71 6.18 19.96
C GLU A 13 -11.84 7.10 19.48
N GLY A 14 -11.92 8.32 20.00
CA GLY A 14 -12.94 9.28 19.58
C GLY A 14 -12.81 9.72 18.12
N ASP A 15 -11.57 9.88 17.63
CA ASP A 15 -11.30 10.23 16.23
C ASP A 15 -11.60 9.05 15.29
N LEU A 16 -11.33 7.82 15.75
CA LEU A 16 -11.64 6.57 15.02
C LEU A 16 -13.15 6.35 14.91
N ASP A 17 -13.91 6.58 15.98
CA ASP A 17 -15.37 6.51 15.95
C ASP A 17 -15.96 7.52 14.95
N ARG A 18 -15.46 8.76 14.95
CA ARG A 18 -15.85 9.78 13.95
C ARG A 18 -15.52 9.32 12.53
N LEU A 19 -14.32 8.76 12.32
CA LEU A 19 -13.92 8.25 11.01
C LEU A 19 -14.84 7.11 10.55
N ASN A 20 -15.21 6.19 11.44
CA ASN A 20 -16.10 5.06 11.12
C ASN A 20 -17.47 5.53 10.63
N ASP A 21 -18.04 6.56 11.27
CA ASP A 21 -19.31 7.17 10.86
C ASP A 21 -19.21 7.83 9.47
N LEU A 22 -18.15 8.61 9.24
CA LEU A 22 -17.91 9.25 7.95
C LEU A 22 -17.71 8.19 6.85
N SER A 23 -16.85 7.20 7.11
CA SER A 23 -16.49 6.11 6.22
C SER A 23 -17.72 5.33 5.74
N GLY A 24 -18.61 4.94 6.66
CA GLY A 24 -19.83 4.22 6.31
C GLY A 24 -20.73 5.02 5.37
N ASN A 25 -20.91 6.31 5.64
CA ASN A 25 -21.68 7.21 4.78
C ASN A 25 -21.06 7.36 3.38
N LYS A 26 -19.73 7.49 3.29
CA LYS A 26 -19.01 7.56 2.01
C LYS A 26 -19.20 6.28 1.17
N ILE A 27 -19.05 5.11 1.78
CA ILE A 27 -19.22 3.81 1.10
C ILE A 27 -20.64 3.69 0.52
N LEU A 28 -21.67 4.03 1.31
CA LEU A 28 -23.06 3.98 0.86
C LEU A 28 -23.37 4.99 -0.24
N ALA A 29 -22.78 6.19 -0.18
CA ALA A 29 -22.91 7.20 -1.23
C ALA A 29 -22.33 6.70 -2.56
N ILE A 30 -21.15 6.08 -2.53
CA ILE A 30 -20.50 5.52 -3.72
C ILE A 30 -21.35 4.38 -4.31
N ASP A 31 -21.78 3.40 -3.50
CA ASP A 31 -22.58 2.26 -3.99
C ASP A 31 -23.90 2.71 -4.62
N LYS A 32 -24.50 3.79 -4.11
CA LYS A 32 -25.75 4.34 -4.61
C LYS A 32 -25.57 5.14 -5.92
N GLU A 33 -24.51 5.93 -6.03
CA GLU A 33 -24.40 6.98 -7.05
C GLU A 33 -23.41 6.66 -8.17
N TYR A 34 -22.41 5.82 -7.93
CA TYR A 34 -21.36 5.54 -8.91
C TYR A 34 -21.85 4.57 -9.99
N ASP A 35 -21.62 4.94 -11.25
CA ASP A 35 -21.94 4.11 -12.41
C ASP A 35 -20.80 3.11 -12.66
N GLU A 36 -20.96 1.89 -12.15
CA GLU A 36 -19.98 0.80 -12.29
C GLU A 36 -19.69 0.41 -13.75
N SER A 37 -20.56 0.76 -14.71
CA SER A 37 -20.31 0.48 -16.13
C SER A 37 -19.15 1.30 -16.71
N LYS A 38 -18.71 2.35 -16.00
CA LYS A 38 -17.56 3.19 -16.38
C LYS A 38 -16.21 2.59 -15.99
N GLY A 39 -16.18 1.43 -15.33
CA GLY A 39 -14.97 0.86 -14.74
C GLY A 39 -14.76 1.36 -13.31
N SER A 40 -13.64 0.99 -12.71
CA SER A 40 -13.38 1.19 -11.29
C SER A 40 -13.20 2.68 -10.93
N PRO A 41 -13.75 3.15 -9.80
CA PRO A 41 -13.49 4.48 -9.30
C PRO A 41 -12.02 4.61 -8.87
N VAL A 42 -11.37 5.70 -9.27
CA VAL A 42 -9.92 5.91 -9.07
C VAL A 42 -9.66 7.10 -8.15
N PHE A 43 -10.18 8.28 -8.50
CA PHE A 43 -10.04 9.52 -7.74
C PHE A 43 -11.31 10.36 -7.89
N THR A 44 -11.49 11.36 -7.04
CA THR A 44 -12.65 12.27 -7.12
C THR A 44 -12.34 13.50 -7.99
N VAL A 45 -13.39 14.04 -8.61
CA VAL A 45 -13.39 15.37 -9.24
C VAL A 45 -14.64 16.08 -8.73
N GLU A 46 -14.45 17.26 -8.14
CA GLU A 46 -15.50 18.01 -7.45
C GLU A 46 -16.24 17.12 -6.43
N GLY A 47 -15.48 16.28 -5.73
CA GLY A 47 -15.98 15.37 -4.71
C GLY A 47 -16.77 14.16 -5.21
N LYS A 48 -16.82 13.89 -6.52
CA LYS A 48 -17.44 12.68 -7.07
C LYS A 48 -16.40 11.76 -7.70
N TYR A 49 -16.44 10.47 -7.37
CA TYR A 49 -15.52 9.49 -7.93
C TYR A 49 -15.68 9.35 -9.44
N THR A 50 -14.56 9.28 -10.15
CA THR A 50 -14.48 9.02 -11.58
C THR A 50 -13.54 7.86 -11.90
N THR A 51 -13.71 7.30 -13.09
CA THR A 51 -12.85 6.27 -13.68
C THR A 51 -11.61 6.87 -14.34
N ARG A 52 -10.63 6.02 -14.63
CA ARG A 52 -9.53 6.32 -15.53
C ARG A 52 -9.11 5.07 -16.32
N GLY A 53 -9.40 5.08 -17.62
CA GLY A 53 -9.34 3.89 -18.48
C GLY A 53 -7.94 3.52 -18.98
N TRP A 54 -7.19 2.76 -18.19
CA TRP A 54 -6.12 1.89 -18.70
C TRP A 54 -5.88 0.64 -17.84
N THR A 55 -6.21 0.66 -16.54
CA THR A 55 -6.22 -0.53 -15.67
C THR A 55 -7.32 -0.44 -14.59
N GLU A 56 -7.86 -1.60 -14.20
CA GLU A 56 -8.91 -1.73 -13.17
C GLU A 56 -8.30 -2.02 -11.77
N TRP A 57 -7.18 -1.39 -11.44
CA TRP A 57 -6.36 -1.77 -10.28
C TRP A 57 -6.94 -1.36 -8.91
N THR A 58 -8.00 -0.53 -8.88
CA THR A 58 -8.60 0.00 -7.64
C THR A 58 -9.88 -0.71 -7.22
N GLN A 59 -10.43 -1.65 -7.99
CA GLN A 59 -11.75 -2.22 -7.70
C GLN A 59 -11.79 -2.95 -6.35
N GLY A 60 -10.73 -3.68 -6.02
CA GLY A 60 -10.63 -4.38 -4.75
C GLY A 60 -10.57 -3.45 -3.54
N PHE A 61 -10.12 -2.20 -3.70
CA PHE A 61 -10.18 -1.20 -2.64
C PHE A 61 -11.61 -0.72 -2.38
N VAL A 62 -12.46 -0.64 -3.41
CA VAL A 62 -13.89 -0.29 -3.26
C VAL A 62 -14.60 -1.33 -2.41
N HIS A 63 -14.50 -2.60 -2.81
CA HIS A 63 -15.20 -3.69 -2.14
C HIS A 63 -14.54 -4.04 -0.81
N GLY A 64 -13.21 -3.97 -0.75
CA GLY A 64 -12.42 -4.10 0.48
C GLY A 64 -12.77 -3.05 1.52
N SER A 65 -13.08 -1.81 1.13
CA SER A 65 -13.50 -0.76 2.07
C SER A 65 -14.78 -1.13 2.82
N ALA A 66 -15.76 -1.77 2.16
CA ALA A 66 -16.96 -2.27 2.84
C ALA A 66 -16.62 -3.40 3.83
N ILE A 67 -15.70 -4.29 3.47
CA ILE A 67 -15.28 -5.39 4.37
C ILE A 67 -14.56 -4.84 5.61
N LEU A 68 -13.67 -3.85 5.44
CA LEU A 68 -13.00 -3.16 6.55
C LEU A 68 -13.98 -2.35 7.41
N GLN A 69 -15.02 -1.77 6.80
CA GLN A 69 -16.06 -1.06 7.56
C GLN A 69 -16.84 -2.00 8.47
N PHE A 70 -17.22 -3.19 8.00
CA PHE A 70 -17.81 -4.22 8.86
C PHE A 70 -16.84 -4.62 9.98
N ASP A 71 -15.57 -4.83 9.63
CA ASP A 71 -14.54 -5.18 10.61
C ASP A 71 -14.46 -4.15 11.74
N ALA A 72 -14.53 -2.85 11.41
CA ALA A 72 -14.46 -1.77 12.38
C ALA A 72 -15.74 -1.59 13.22
N THR A 73 -16.93 -1.86 12.66
CA THR A 73 -18.22 -1.40 13.23
C THR A 73 -19.24 -2.48 13.52
N GLU A 74 -19.01 -3.71 13.06
CA GLU A 74 -19.95 -4.85 13.13
C GLU A 74 -21.29 -4.61 12.42
N ASP A 75 -21.38 -3.58 11.57
CA ASP A 75 -22.57 -3.33 10.77
C ASP A 75 -22.64 -4.26 9.55
N GLU A 76 -23.47 -5.30 9.70
CA GLU A 76 -23.73 -6.37 8.74
C GLU A 76 -24.07 -5.89 7.32
N ARG A 77 -24.59 -4.67 7.16
CA ARG A 77 -24.87 -4.10 5.83
C ARG A 77 -23.61 -4.02 4.98
N PHE A 78 -22.47 -3.72 5.60
CA PHE A 78 -21.19 -3.62 4.89
C PHE A 78 -20.56 -4.99 4.61
N LEU A 79 -20.78 -5.99 5.47
CA LEU A 79 -20.38 -7.37 5.18
C LEU A 79 -21.12 -7.89 3.94
N GLU A 80 -22.44 -7.76 3.92
CA GLU A 80 -23.26 -8.20 2.78
C GLU A 80 -22.88 -7.46 1.50
N LEU A 81 -22.68 -6.13 1.57
CA LEU A 81 -22.23 -5.33 0.44
C LEU A 81 -20.86 -5.81 -0.10
N GLY A 82 -19.86 -5.93 0.78
CA GLY A 82 -18.51 -6.34 0.42
C GLY A 82 -18.45 -7.75 -0.15
N ARG A 83 -19.13 -8.71 0.49
CA ARG A 83 -19.25 -10.11 0.04
C ARG A 83 -19.90 -10.20 -1.33
N ARG A 84 -21.11 -9.63 -1.49
CA ARG A 84 -21.87 -9.67 -2.74
C ARG A 84 -21.11 -9.05 -3.91
N LYS A 85 -20.48 -7.90 -3.70
CA LYS A 85 -19.70 -7.21 -4.75
C LYS A 85 -18.45 -7.98 -5.11
N THR A 86 -17.75 -8.56 -4.13
CA THR A 86 -16.59 -9.43 -4.37
C THR A 86 -16.95 -10.60 -5.28
N VAL A 87 -18.01 -11.34 -4.94
CA VAL A 87 -18.47 -12.49 -5.75
C VAL A 87 -18.89 -12.06 -7.16
N LYS A 88 -19.62 -10.94 -7.27
CA LYS A 88 -20.18 -10.49 -8.55
C LYS A 88 -19.11 -9.92 -9.51
N ALA A 89 -18.10 -9.23 -9.00
CA ALA A 89 -17.24 -8.36 -9.81
C ALA A 89 -15.77 -8.75 -9.85
N MET A 90 -15.25 -9.53 -8.89
CA MET A 90 -13.80 -9.72 -8.76
C MET A 90 -13.22 -10.88 -9.58
N ALA A 91 -14.05 -11.77 -10.15
CA ALA A 91 -13.55 -12.91 -10.92
C ALA A 91 -12.60 -12.53 -12.09
N PRO A 92 -12.84 -11.48 -12.89
CA PRO A 92 -11.89 -11.04 -13.94
C PRO A 92 -10.51 -10.63 -13.40
N HIS A 93 -10.42 -10.19 -12.14
CA HIS A 93 -9.16 -9.79 -11.50
C HIS A 93 -8.31 -10.97 -11.05
N LEU A 94 -8.90 -12.17 -10.94
CA LEU A 94 -8.16 -13.40 -10.64
C LEU A 94 -7.30 -13.85 -11.82
N THR A 95 -7.75 -13.57 -13.04
CA THR A 95 -7.13 -14.00 -14.30
C THR A 95 -6.60 -12.82 -15.12
N HIS A 96 -6.41 -11.65 -14.50
CA HIS A 96 -5.91 -10.47 -15.19
C HIS A 96 -4.38 -10.55 -15.43
N PHE A 97 -3.98 -11.23 -16.50
CA PHE A 97 -2.57 -11.36 -16.89
C PHE A 97 -1.89 -10.06 -17.34
N GLY A 98 -2.54 -8.91 -17.29
CA GLY A 98 -2.04 -7.64 -17.83
C GLY A 98 -1.40 -6.73 -16.79
N VAL A 99 -1.62 -6.99 -15.50
CA VAL A 99 -1.24 -6.10 -14.39
C VAL A 99 -0.57 -6.85 -13.24
N HIS A 100 0.21 -6.16 -12.44
CA HIS A 100 0.86 -6.70 -11.24
C HIS A 100 0.05 -6.48 -9.96
N ASP A 101 -1.12 -5.85 -10.03
CA ASP A 101 -1.92 -5.33 -8.90
C ASP A 101 -2.81 -6.38 -8.19
N HIS A 102 -2.48 -7.66 -8.34
CA HIS A 102 -3.23 -8.79 -7.78
C HIS A 102 -3.36 -8.73 -6.25
N GLY A 103 -2.29 -8.35 -5.56
CA GLY A 103 -2.32 -8.12 -4.12
C GLY A 103 -3.31 -7.04 -3.75
N PHE A 104 -3.32 -5.90 -4.45
CA PHE A 104 -4.25 -4.80 -4.20
C PHE A 104 -5.71 -5.22 -4.39
N ASN A 105 -6.02 -5.93 -5.48
CA ASN A 105 -7.39 -6.32 -5.77
C ASN A 105 -7.89 -7.49 -4.91
N ASN A 106 -7.15 -8.60 -4.91
CA ASN A 106 -7.69 -9.89 -4.47
C ASN A 106 -7.44 -10.16 -2.98
N VAL A 107 -6.34 -9.64 -2.41
CA VAL A 107 -6.10 -9.77 -0.95
C VAL A 107 -6.95 -8.78 -0.16
N SER A 108 -7.23 -7.59 -0.70
CA SER A 108 -8.16 -6.62 -0.07
C SER A 108 -9.63 -7.08 -0.07
N THR A 109 -9.98 -8.07 -0.88
CA THR A 109 -11.34 -8.62 -0.99
C THR A 109 -11.42 -10.03 -0.41
N TYR A 110 -11.09 -11.05 -1.22
CA TYR A 110 -11.10 -12.46 -0.82
C TYR A 110 -10.26 -12.72 0.43
N GLY A 111 -9.08 -12.07 0.53
CA GLY A 111 -8.21 -12.17 1.70
C GLY A 111 -8.87 -11.66 2.98
N ASN A 112 -9.49 -10.48 2.93
CA ASN A 112 -10.20 -9.92 4.09
C ASN A 112 -11.43 -10.74 4.49
N LEU A 113 -12.21 -11.24 3.53
CA LEU A 113 -13.37 -12.10 3.84
C LEU A 113 -12.92 -13.42 4.49
N LEU A 114 -11.87 -14.05 3.96
CA LEU A 114 -11.31 -15.26 4.53
C LEU A 114 -10.71 -15.00 5.92
N ARG A 115 -10.03 -13.87 6.13
CA ARG A 115 -9.53 -13.46 7.46
C ARG A 115 -10.65 -13.34 8.47
N LEU A 116 -11.76 -12.68 8.12
CA LEU A 116 -12.92 -12.58 9.02
C LEU A 116 -13.50 -13.95 9.39
N GLN A 117 -13.51 -14.92 8.46
CA GLN A 117 -13.91 -16.31 8.77
C GLN A 117 -12.91 -16.97 9.73
N ARG A 118 -11.60 -16.83 9.49
CA ARG A 118 -10.53 -17.43 10.32
C ARG A 118 -10.49 -16.83 11.73
N GLU A 119 -10.81 -15.54 11.86
CA GLU A 119 -10.93 -14.85 13.14
C GLU A 119 -12.27 -15.15 13.86
N GLY A 120 -13.17 -15.93 13.26
CA GLY A 120 -14.48 -16.27 13.86
C GLY A 120 -15.47 -15.10 13.90
N ARG A 121 -15.22 -14.04 13.13
CA ARG A 121 -16.06 -12.83 13.08
C ARG A 121 -17.26 -12.96 12.16
N VAL A 122 -17.18 -13.87 11.20
CA VAL A 122 -18.31 -14.26 10.35
C VAL A 122 -18.40 -15.77 10.33
N PRO A 123 -19.61 -16.35 10.15
CA PRO A 123 -19.76 -17.79 10.03
C PRO A 123 -18.87 -18.36 8.92
N ALA A 124 -18.13 -19.41 9.24
CA ALA A 124 -17.34 -20.14 8.26
C ALA A 124 -18.24 -21.17 7.56
N ASP A 125 -18.47 -20.97 6.27
CA ASP A 125 -19.02 -21.99 5.37
C ASP A 125 -17.88 -22.63 4.59
N GLU A 126 -17.86 -23.96 4.50
CA GLU A 126 -16.77 -24.71 3.85
C GLU A 126 -16.65 -24.34 2.36
N TRP A 127 -17.78 -24.16 1.68
CA TRP A 127 -17.79 -23.84 0.26
C TRP A 127 -17.30 -22.42 0.01
N GLU A 128 -17.74 -21.47 0.83
CA GLU A 128 -17.28 -20.09 0.81
C GLU A 128 -15.78 -19.99 1.11
N THR A 129 -15.30 -20.73 2.13
CA THR A 129 -13.87 -20.80 2.49
C THR A 129 -13.04 -21.32 1.32
N ASN A 130 -13.44 -22.45 0.72
CA ASN A 130 -12.76 -23.04 -0.42
C ASN A 130 -12.75 -22.12 -1.64
N PHE A 131 -13.84 -21.38 -1.87
CA PHE A 131 -13.94 -20.39 -2.93
C PHE A 131 -12.92 -19.25 -2.75
N TYR A 132 -12.79 -18.71 -1.53
CA TYR A 132 -11.81 -17.66 -1.23
C TYR A 132 -10.37 -18.16 -1.32
N GLU A 133 -10.09 -19.36 -0.81
CA GLU A 133 -8.76 -19.95 -0.95
C GLU A 133 -8.39 -20.18 -2.42
N LEU A 134 -9.30 -20.72 -3.23
CA LEU A 134 -9.06 -20.93 -4.65
C LEU A 134 -8.76 -19.60 -5.36
N ALA A 135 -9.54 -18.56 -5.08
CA ALA A 135 -9.32 -17.23 -5.63
C ALA A 135 -7.92 -16.69 -5.29
N LEU A 136 -7.50 -16.79 -4.03
CA LEU A 136 -6.18 -16.34 -3.58
C LEU A 136 -5.03 -17.15 -4.20
N LYS A 137 -5.19 -18.47 -4.30
CA LYS A 137 -4.24 -19.38 -4.98
C LYS A 137 -4.07 -18.98 -6.44
N CYS A 138 -5.17 -18.84 -7.19
CA CYS A 138 -5.15 -18.41 -8.58
C CYS A 138 -4.49 -17.05 -8.76
N SER A 139 -4.85 -16.08 -7.91
CA SER A 139 -4.28 -14.72 -7.96
C SER A 139 -2.76 -14.73 -7.78
N GLY A 140 -2.26 -15.47 -6.78
CA GLY A 140 -0.82 -15.59 -6.55
C GLY A 140 -0.07 -16.23 -7.71
N ALA A 141 -0.63 -17.28 -8.32
CA ALA A 141 -0.04 -17.94 -9.49
C ALA A 141 -0.03 -17.02 -10.74
N VAL A 142 -1.13 -16.30 -11.00
CA VAL A 142 -1.24 -15.40 -12.16
C VAL A 142 -0.27 -14.23 -12.02
N GLN A 143 -0.19 -13.60 -10.85
CA GLN A 143 0.80 -12.54 -10.60
C GLN A 143 2.22 -13.09 -10.73
N ALA A 144 2.49 -14.26 -10.16
CA ALA A 144 3.80 -14.90 -10.28
C ALA A 144 4.17 -15.12 -11.74
N LYS A 145 3.24 -15.53 -12.62
CA LYS A 145 3.49 -15.82 -14.05
C LYS A 145 4.03 -14.62 -14.83
N ARG A 146 3.83 -13.38 -14.34
CA ARG A 146 4.39 -12.14 -14.92
C ARG A 146 5.87 -11.97 -14.59
N TRP A 147 6.69 -12.99 -14.87
CA TRP A 147 8.08 -13.06 -14.44
C TRP A 147 9.05 -12.58 -15.51
N THR A 148 9.92 -11.64 -15.16
CA THR A 148 11.13 -11.30 -15.93
C THR A 148 12.34 -11.88 -15.24
N LYS A 149 13.01 -12.82 -15.92
CA LYS A 149 14.28 -13.39 -15.49
C LYS A 149 15.42 -12.38 -15.70
N ARG A 150 16.37 -12.34 -14.77
CA ARG A 150 17.64 -11.62 -14.92
C ARG A 150 18.83 -12.58 -14.75
N LYS A 151 20.05 -12.07 -14.96
CA LYS A 151 21.29 -12.80 -14.66
C LYS A 151 21.31 -13.30 -13.22
N GLU A 152 20.90 -12.43 -12.30
CA GLU A 152 20.79 -12.72 -10.87
C GLU A 152 19.34 -12.44 -10.43
N GLY A 153 18.60 -13.53 -10.23
CA GLY A 153 17.19 -13.51 -9.81
C GLY A 153 16.22 -13.08 -10.92
N GLY A 154 15.25 -12.27 -10.54
CA GLY A 154 14.24 -11.74 -11.44
C GLY A 154 13.19 -10.94 -10.66
N TYR A 155 12.15 -10.51 -11.37
CA TYR A 155 11.08 -9.72 -10.78
C TYR A 155 9.75 -9.94 -11.51
N ILE A 156 8.66 -9.70 -10.79
CA ILE A 156 7.33 -9.55 -11.38
C ILE A 156 7.29 -8.21 -12.13
N HIS A 157 7.05 -8.24 -13.44
CA HIS A 157 7.07 -7.02 -14.26
C HIS A 157 5.74 -6.27 -14.25
N SER A 158 5.83 -4.95 -14.33
CA SER A 158 4.68 -4.05 -14.26
C SER A 158 3.83 -4.11 -15.55
N PHE A 159 2.70 -3.41 -15.56
CA PHE A 159 1.87 -3.25 -16.77
C PHE A 159 2.61 -2.61 -17.95
N ASN A 160 3.72 -1.89 -17.73
CA ASN A 160 4.56 -1.35 -18.82
C ASN A 160 5.23 -2.45 -19.65
N GLY A 161 5.37 -3.66 -19.09
CA GLY A 161 5.86 -4.84 -19.77
C GLY A 161 7.16 -5.39 -19.18
N PRO A 162 7.75 -6.43 -19.82
CA PRO A 162 8.80 -7.25 -19.20
C PRO A 162 10.08 -6.52 -18.82
N HIS A 163 10.33 -5.31 -19.31
CA HIS A 163 11.50 -4.51 -18.99
C HIS A 163 11.36 -3.71 -17.68
N SER A 164 10.16 -3.65 -17.11
CA SER A 164 9.78 -2.67 -16.10
C SER A 164 9.55 -3.29 -14.72
N LEU A 165 10.29 -2.80 -13.73
CA LEU A 165 10.11 -3.10 -12.31
C LEU A 165 9.59 -1.87 -11.57
N PHE A 166 8.30 -1.86 -11.22
CA PHE A 166 7.72 -0.81 -10.38
C PHE A 166 7.88 -1.14 -8.90
N VAL A 167 8.10 -0.12 -8.09
CA VAL A 167 8.27 -0.28 -6.64
C VAL A 167 6.99 -0.73 -5.92
N ASP A 168 5.82 -0.35 -6.41
CA ASP A 168 4.52 -0.71 -5.83
C ASP A 168 4.26 -2.23 -5.80
N THR A 169 4.90 -2.96 -6.71
CA THR A 169 4.73 -4.41 -6.87
C THR A 169 5.17 -5.15 -5.61
N VAL A 170 6.10 -4.59 -4.82
CA VAL A 170 6.54 -5.18 -3.55
C VAL A 170 5.40 -5.27 -2.53
N ARG A 171 4.47 -4.30 -2.54
CA ARG A 171 3.25 -4.34 -1.70
C ARG A 171 2.22 -5.32 -2.27
N SER A 172 2.14 -5.46 -3.59
CA SER A 172 1.26 -6.41 -4.25
C SER A 172 1.73 -7.88 -4.09
N CYS A 173 3.02 -8.13 -3.85
CA CYS A 173 3.59 -9.47 -3.62
C CYS A 173 2.96 -10.24 -2.45
N ARG A 174 2.18 -9.57 -1.59
CA ARG A 174 1.33 -10.22 -0.58
C ARG A 174 0.44 -11.33 -1.17
N SER A 175 0.02 -11.22 -2.45
CA SER A 175 -0.75 -12.29 -3.11
C SER A 175 0.06 -13.59 -3.27
N LEU A 176 1.37 -13.49 -3.53
CA LEU A 176 2.24 -14.66 -3.66
C LEU A 176 2.49 -15.30 -2.28
N CYS A 177 2.70 -14.48 -1.25
CA CYS A 177 2.86 -14.93 0.13
C CYS A 177 1.63 -15.74 0.60
N VAL A 178 0.43 -15.17 0.45
CA VAL A 178 -0.81 -15.86 0.84
C VAL A 178 -1.00 -17.16 0.05
N ALA A 179 -0.84 -17.12 -1.28
CA ALA A 179 -1.00 -18.32 -2.11
C ALA A 179 0.02 -19.42 -1.76
N HIS A 180 1.26 -19.04 -1.44
CA HIS A 180 2.30 -19.97 -0.98
C HIS A 180 1.87 -20.68 0.30
N SER A 181 1.47 -19.94 1.33
CA SER A 181 1.06 -20.51 2.62
C SER A 181 -0.23 -21.32 2.54
N LEU A 182 -1.07 -21.06 1.53
CA LEU A 182 -2.21 -21.93 1.21
C LEU A 182 -1.80 -23.22 0.46
N GLY A 183 -0.50 -23.48 0.30
CA GLY A 183 0.05 -24.68 -0.32
C GLY A 183 0.06 -24.68 -1.85
N HIS A 184 -0.01 -23.51 -2.50
CA HIS A 184 -0.05 -23.41 -3.95
C HIS A 184 1.32 -23.19 -4.59
N SER A 185 1.44 -23.63 -5.84
CA SER A 185 2.56 -23.40 -6.73
C SER A 185 2.04 -22.97 -8.09
N LEU A 186 2.81 -22.15 -8.81
CA LEU A 186 2.56 -21.95 -10.23
C LEU A 186 3.10 -23.17 -10.97
N MET A 187 2.27 -23.83 -11.78
CA MET A 187 2.73 -24.83 -12.73
C MET A 187 3.07 -24.15 -14.06
N ASP A 188 4.31 -24.29 -14.49
CA ASP A 188 4.81 -23.75 -15.76
C ASP A 188 5.02 -24.86 -16.80
N GLU A 189 5.57 -24.52 -17.96
CA GLU A 189 5.83 -25.46 -19.05
C GLU A 189 6.60 -26.71 -18.55
N SER A 190 6.27 -27.87 -19.12
CA SER A 190 6.85 -29.17 -18.73
C SER A 190 6.60 -29.54 -17.26
N ASP A 191 5.46 -29.11 -16.71
CA ASP A 191 5.05 -29.35 -15.32
C ASP A 191 6.06 -28.84 -14.28
N GLU A 192 6.81 -27.79 -14.61
CA GLU A 192 7.73 -27.15 -13.66
C GLU A 192 6.93 -26.45 -12.55
N ALA A 193 7.08 -26.93 -11.32
CA ALA A 193 6.51 -26.28 -10.15
C ALA A 193 7.38 -25.09 -9.73
N VAL A 194 6.86 -23.87 -9.89
CA VAL A 194 7.53 -22.64 -9.51
C VAL A 194 7.12 -22.18 -8.12
N SER A 195 8.13 -21.95 -7.26
CA SER A 195 7.95 -21.43 -5.91
C SER A 195 7.42 -19.99 -5.91
N LEU A 196 6.23 -19.80 -5.34
CA LEU A 196 5.62 -18.48 -5.14
C LEU A 196 6.42 -17.66 -4.11
N LEU A 197 6.83 -18.27 -3.00
CA LEU A 197 7.73 -17.62 -2.03
C LEU A 197 9.04 -17.22 -2.68
N GLY A 198 9.65 -18.10 -3.47
CA GLY A 198 10.89 -17.80 -4.18
C GLY A 198 10.78 -16.60 -5.12
N ARG A 199 9.68 -16.50 -5.89
CA ARG A 199 9.42 -15.32 -6.74
C ARG A 199 9.16 -14.05 -5.93
N ALA A 200 8.44 -14.13 -4.80
CA ALA A 200 8.24 -12.99 -3.91
C ALA A 200 9.57 -12.47 -3.35
N LEU A 201 10.42 -13.35 -2.81
CA LEU A 201 11.72 -12.98 -2.26
C LEU A 201 12.69 -12.45 -3.32
N ALA A 202 12.72 -13.05 -4.51
CA ALA A 202 13.55 -12.58 -5.61
C ALA A 202 13.08 -11.22 -6.14
N HIS A 203 11.77 -10.98 -6.21
CA HIS A 203 11.22 -9.66 -6.55
C HIS A 203 11.59 -8.61 -5.48
N ALA A 204 11.43 -8.93 -4.20
CA ALA A 204 11.79 -8.03 -3.10
C ALA A 204 13.28 -7.67 -3.14
N ARG A 205 14.17 -8.65 -3.39
CA ARG A 205 15.60 -8.42 -3.56
C ARG A 205 15.90 -7.55 -4.79
N SER A 206 15.26 -7.80 -5.93
CA SER A 206 15.40 -6.95 -7.12
C SER A 206 14.97 -5.51 -6.86
N THR A 207 13.87 -5.31 -6.13
CA THR A 207 13.38 -3.97 -5.73
C THR A 207 14.38 -3.30 -4.80
N ALA A 208 14.86 -4.02 -3.78
CA ALA A 208 15.87 -3.52 -2.84
C ALA A 208 17.16 -3.10 -3.53
N THR A 209 17.62 -3.84 -4.54
CA THR A 209 18.87 -3.54 -5.24
C THR A 209 18.73 -2.39 -6.25
N HIS A 210 17.60 -2.28 -6.95
CA HIS A 210 17.49 -1.39 -8.12
C HIS A 210 16.61 -0.17 -7.90
N ASN A 211 15.58 -0.28 -7.06
CA ASN A 211 14.66 0.83 -6.77
C ASN A 211 15.12 1.67 -5.58
N VAL A 212 15.82 1.09 -4.61
CA VAL A 212 16.25 1.76 -3.36
C VAL A 212 17.71 2.16 -3.44
N TYR A 213 18.01 3.34 -2.91
CA TYR A 213 19.35 3.93 -2.83
C TYR A 213 19.83 3.96 -1.38
N TYR A 214 21.14 3.80 -1.16
CA TYR A 214 21.71 3.55 0.17
C TYR A 214 22.81 4.53 0.57
N GLY A 215 23.21 5.45 -0.31
CA GLY A 215 24.37 6.31 -0.02
C GLY A 215 25.69 5.55 0.03
N GLU A 216 25.75 4.40 -0.64
CA GLU A 216 26.90 3.48 -0.67
C GLU A 216 27.75 3.69 -1.93
N SER A 217 27.73 4.91 -2.47
CA SER A 217 28.48 5.32 -3.67
C SER A 217 28.11 4.53 -4.93
N ARG A 218 26.82 4.19 -5.11
CA ARG A 218 26.30 3.61 -6.35
C ARG A 218 26.57 4.53 -7.55
N ASP A 219 26.25 5.80 -7.41
CA ASP A 219 26.44 6.88 -8.39
C ASP A 219 26.25 8.26 -7.71
N SER A 220 26.33 9.37 -8.47
CA SER A 220 26.17 10.74 -7.93
C SER A 220 24.75 11.08 -7.44
N HIS A 221 23.76 10.21 -7.67
CA HIS A 221 22.36 10.37 -7.26
C HIS A 221 21.97 9.39 -6.14
N ASP A 222 22.95 8.72 -5.53
CA ASP A 222 22.77 7.75 -4.45
C ASP A 222 22.54 8.44 -3.10
N VAL A 223 21.33 8.97 -2.93
CA VAL A 223 20.85 9.53 -1.67
C VAL A 223 20.25 8.41 -0.82
N LEU A 224 20.70 8.26 0.42
CA LEU A 224 20.22 7.22 1.34
C LEU A 224 18.69 7.24 1.47
N GLY A 225 18.05 6.09 1.27
CA GLY A 225 16.61 5.90 1.44
C GLY A 225 15.75 6.47 0.31
N ARG A 226 16.35 7.13 -0.68
CA ARG A 226 15.68 7.55 -1.90
C ARG A 226 15.14 6.33 -2.67
N VAL A 227 13.97 6.49 -3.28
CA VAL A 227 13.30 5.42 -4.04
C VAL A 227 12.94 5.90 -5.43
N THR A 228 13.40 5.20 -6.47
CA THR A 228 12.90 5.40 -7.83
C THR A 228 11.60 4.64 -8.04
N HIS A 229 10.67 5.26 -8.74
CA HIS A 229 9.36 4.66 -9.04
C HIS A 229 9.52 3.39 -9.89
N GLU A 230 10.31 3.47 -10.97
CA GLU A 230 10.52 2.38 -11.90
C GLU A 230 12.02 2.11 -12.09
N ALA A 231 12.39 0.85 -12.26
CA ALA A 231 13.70 0.40 -12.70
C ALA A 231 13.56 -0.32 -14.05
N VAL A 232 14.34 0.10 -15.05
CA VAL A 232 14.27 -0.42 -16.43
C VAL A 232 15.42 -1.38 -16.71
N PHE A 233 15.12 -2.50 -17.36
CA PHE A 233 16.07 -3.54 -17.71
C PHE A 233 16.06 -3.87 -19.20
N ASN A 234 17.20 -4.31 -19.72
CA ASN A 234 17.25 -4.97 -21.01
C ASN A 234 16.74 -6.41 -20.87
N VAL A 235 15.64 -6.73 -21.54
CA VAL A 235 15.03 -8.07 -21.48
C VAL A 235 15.84 -9.14 -22.21
N ALA A 236 16.75 -8.75 -23.11
CA ALA A 236 17.58 -9.70 -23.85
C ALA A 236 18.70 -10.31 -23.00
N ASP A 237 19.29 -9.53 -22.08
CA ASP A 237 20.44 -9.96 -21.27
C ASP A 237 20.23 -9.79 -19.75
N GLY A 238 19.11 -9.23 -19.32
CA GLY A 238 18.76 -8.99 -17.91
C GLY A 238 19.51 -7.84 -17.24
N THR A 239 20.25 -7.00 -17.98
CA THR A 239 21.05 -5.91 -17.42
C THR A 239 20.19 -4.71 -17.03
N PHE A 240 20.49 -4.10 -15.88
CA PHE A 240 19.90 -2.82 -15.47
C PHE A 240 20.31 -1.72 -16.45
N ARG A 241 19.35 -0.86 -16.83
CA ARG A 241 19.58 0.27 -17.75
C ARG A 241 19.56 1.60 -17.04
N CYS A 242 18.45 1.94 -16.38
CA CYS A 242 18.28 3.23 -15.72
C CYS A 242 17.11 3.20 -14.72
N PRO A 243 17.11 4.14 -13.75
CA PRO A 243 15.87 4.50 -13.06
C PRO A 243 14.93 5.19 -14.05
N ASN A 244 13.62 5.12 -13.79
CA ASN A 244 12.59 5.84 -14.52
C ASN A 244 11.47 6.29 -13.56
N SER A 245 10.63 7.22 -14.02
CA SER A 245 9.43 7.64 -13.32
C SER A 245 8.28 7.85 -14.30
N GLN A 246 7.09 7.36 -13.94
CA GLN A 246 5.83 7.68 -14.62
C GLN A 246 5.05 8.78 -13.88
N GLN A 247 4.88 8.62 -12.56
CA GLN A 247 4.04 9.50 -11.73
C GLN A 247 4.80 10.54 -10.90
N GLY A 248 6.09 10.33 -10.64
CA GLY A 248 6.96 11.29 -9.96
C GLY A 248 7.52 12.34 -10.91
N PHE A 249 8.07 13.41 -10.35
CA PHE A 249 8.65 14.52 -11.11
C PHE A 249 9.82 14.07 -12.00
N SER A 250 10.69 13.22 -11.48
CA SER A 250 11.89 12.77 -12.19
C SER A 250 12.33 11.38 -11.74
N ALA A 251 13.02 10.66 -12.63
CA ALA A 251 13.71 9.41 -12.32
C ALA A 251 14.83 9.57 -11.28
N PHE A 252 15.20 10.82 -10.94
CA PHE A 252 16.25 11.18 -9.98
C PHE A 252 15.71 11.82 -8.69
N THR A 253 14.38 11.92 -8.53
CA THR A 253 13.73 12.36 -7.29
C THR A 253 13.02 11.18 -6.63
N THR A 254 12.24 11.43 -5.57
CA THR A 254 11.42 10.42 -4.90
C THR A 254 9.96 10.85 -4.94
N TRP A 255 9.16 10.12 -5.71
CA TRP A 255 7.72 10.19 -5.63
C TRP A 255 7.23 9.57 -4.32
N THR A 256 6.54 10.34 -3.49
CA THR A 256 6.37 9.98 -2.07
C THR A 256 5.43 8.81 -1.86
N ARG A 257 4.46 8.58 -2.76
CA ARG A 257 3.66 7.35 -2.73
C ARG A 257 4.47 6.11 -3.15
N GLY A 258 5.40 6.23 -4.08
CA GLY A 258 6.32 5.13 -4.44
C GLY A 258 7.21 4.72 -3.26
N LEU A 259 7.69 5.71 -2.51
CA LEU A 259 8.39 5.49 -1.24
C LEU A 259 7.51 4.77 -0.21
N ALA A 260 6.27 5.25 -0.01
CA ALA A 260 5.34 4.66 0.94
C ALA A 260 5.01 3.19 0.61
N TRP A 261 4.94 2.82 -0.67
CA TRP A 261 4.78 1.42 -1.08
C TRP A 261 5.96 0.54 -0.71
N ALA A 262 7.20 1.04 -0.86
CA ALA A 262 8.37 0.32 -0.37
C ALA A 262 8.30 0.13 1.14
N MET A 263 8.09 1.21 1.89
CA MET A 263 8.01 1.17 3.37
C MET A 263 7.02 0.10 3.84
N THR A 264 5.78 0.15 3.35
CA THR A 264 4.72 -0.75 3.79
C THR A 264 4.93 -2.17 3.29
N GLY A 265 5.32 -2.34 2.03
CA GLY A 265 5.51 -3.67 1.44
C GLY A 265 6.66 -4.45 2.10
N PHE A 266 7.77 -3.79 2.45
CA PHE A 266 8.86 -4.44 3.18
C PHE A 266 8.49 -4.70 4.65
N ALA A 267 7.83 -3.76 5.33
CA ALA A 267 7.38 -3.96 6.71
C ALA A 267 6.44 -5.18 6.85
N GLU A 268 5.45 -5.30 5.97
CA GLU A 268 4.54 -6.45 5.98
C GLU A 268 5.19 -7.76 5.60
N GLN A 269 6.13 -7.74 4.63
CA GLN A 269 6.87 -8.95 4.29
C GLN A 269 7.71 -9.43 5.49
N LEU A 270 8.34 -8.52 6.24
CA LEU A 270 9.04 -8.87 7.48
C LEU A 270 8.10 -9.51 8.51
N GLU A 271 6.89 -8.95 8.70
CA GLU A 271 5.87 -9.53 9.58
C GLU A 271 5.45 -10.94 9.13
N TYR A 272 5.24 -11.14 7.83
CA TYR A 272 4.89 -12.45 7.26
C TYR A 272 6.03 -13.46 7.38
N LEU A 273 7.27 -13.08 7.06
CA LEU A 273 8.41 -13.98 7.16
C LEU A 273 8.62 -14.46 8.59
N ALA A 274 8.31 -13.64 9.59
CA ALA A 274 8.36 -14.01 11.00
C ALA A 274 7.40 -15.15 11.38
N THR A 275 6.39 -15.47 10.56
CA THR A 275 5.47 -16.59 10.79
C THR A 275 5.88 -17.87 10.07
N LEU A 276 6.87 -17.83 9.19
CA LEU A 276 7.33 -19.01 8.46
C LEU A 276 8.34 -19.80 9.26
N ASP A 277 8.40 -21.11 9.04
CA ASP A 277 9.47 -21.97 9.52
C ASP A 277 10.81 -21.63 8.83
N ASP A 278 11.93 -21.76 9.56
CA ASP A 278 13.27 -21.50 9.00
C ASP A 278 13.58 -22.35 7.77
N PHE A 279 13.09 -23.60 7.73
CA PHE A 279 13.25 -24.51 6.59
C PHE A 279 12.69 -23.93 5.28
N ALA A 280 11.63 -23.11 5.34
CA ALA A 280 11.08 -22.46 4.15
C ALA A 280 12.02 -21.40 3.57
N LEU A 281 12.96 -20.89 4.38
CA LEU A 281 13.90 -19.82 4.02
C LEU A 281 15.31 -20.32 3.70
N ASP A 282 15.68 -21.53 4.13
CA ASP A 282 16.98 -22.16 3.86
C ASP A 282 17.39 -22.12 2.37
N PRO A 283 16.50 -22.44 1.39
CA PRO A 283 16.87 -22.37 -0.03
C PRO A 283 17.22 -20.96 -0.53
N PHE A 284 16.89 -19.93 0.26
CA PHE A 284 17.06 -18.51 -0.10
C PHE A 284 18.13 -17.81 0.74
N GLY A 285 18.99 -18.57 1.43
CA GLY A 285 20.07 -18.06 2.29
C GLY A 285 19.76 -18.07 3.78
N GLY A 286 18.58 -18.56 4.18
CA GLY A 286 18.13 -18.60 5.57
C GLY A 286 17.57 -17.27 6.06
N ARG A 287 16.89 -17.32 7.21
CA ARG A 287 16.21 -16.16 7.81
C ARG A 287 17.10 -14.91 7.93
N PRO A 288 18.34 -14.97 8.48
CA PRO A 288 19.14 -13.77 8.69
C PRO A 288 19.46 -13.02 7.39
N GLU A 289 19.71 -13.75 6.30
CA GLU A 289 20.00 -13.15 5.00
C GLU A 289 18.73 -12.50 4.41
N VAL A 290 17.58 -13.21 4.48
CA VAL A 290 16.34 -12.71 3.90
C VAL A 290 15.79 -11.51 4.68
N THR A 291 15.76 -11.57 6.01
CA THR A 291 15.25 -10.44 6.81
C THR A 291 16.26 -9.28 6.84
N GLY A 292 17.57 -9.56 6.85
CA GLY A 292 18.61 -8.53 6.93
C GLY A 292 18.54 -7.49 5.82
N PHE A 293 18.39 -7.91 4.55
CA PHE A 293 18.27 -6.94 3.46
C PHE A 293 16.92 -6.20 3.49
N MET A 294 15.83 -6.87 3.89
CA MET A 294 14.51 -6.25 3.98
C MET A 294 14.43 -5.22 5.10
N GLU A 295 15.05 -5.49 6.25
CA GLU A 295 15.19 -4.54 7.35
C GLU A 295 16.04 -3.33 6.95
N LYS A 296 17.14 -3.55 6.20
CA LYS A 296 17.95 -2.46 5.66
C LYS A 296 17.12 -1.53 4.78
N VAL A 297 16.29 -2.10 3.89
CA VAL A 297 15.39 -1.31 3.03
C VAL A 297 14.33 -0.57 3.84
N ALA A 298 13.63 -1.27 4.73
CA ALA A 298 12.57 -0.68 5.55
C ALA A 298 13.11 0.48 6.38
N ARG A 299 14.28 0.33 7.00
CA ARG A 299 14.96 1.38 7.76
C ARG A 299 15.34 2.57 6.88
N ALA A 300 16.04 2.33 5.77
CA ALA A 300 16.47 3.41 4.87
C ALA A 300 15.28 4.22 4.33
N THR A 301 14.21 3.54 3.88
CA THR A 301 13.02 4.20 3.33
C THR A 301 12.19 4.91 4.39
N CYS A 302 12.03 4.33 5.58
CA CYS A 302 11.34 5.00 6.68
C CYS A 302 12.11 6.23 7.16
N ASP A 303 13.43 6.14 7.36
CA ASP A 303 14.24 7.29 7.77
C ASP A 303 14.15 8.43 6.74
N PHE A 304 14.27 8.12 5.44
CA PHE A 304 14.11 9.11 4.38
C PHE A 304 12.72 9.77 4.38
N TYR A 305 11.65 9.00 4.62
CA TYR A 305 10.30 9.56 4.75
C TYR A 305 10.21 10.55 5.91
N LEU A 306 10.75 10.19 7.09
CA LEU A 306 10.73 11.04 8.28
C LEU A 306 11.49 12.35 8.04
N GLU A 307 12.60 12.29 7.32
CA GLU A 307 13.45 13.44 6.98
C GLU A 307 12.84 14.35 5.90
N ASN A 308 12.00 13.82 5.01
CA ASN A 308 11.45 14.53 3.84
C ASN A 308 9.94 14.79 3.92
N SER A 309 9.35 14.69 5.12
CA SER A 309 7.94 15.04 5.38
C SER A 309 7.83 16.22 6.33
N ALA A 310 6.75 17.01 6.19
CA ALA A 310 6.43 18.12 7.07
C ALA A 310 6.28 17.67 8.53
N VAL A 311 6.23 18.61 9.49
CA VAL A 311 6.24 18.26 10.93
C VAL A 311 5.07 17.38 11.34
N ASP A 312 3.92 17.55 10.70
CA ASP A 312 2.68 16.77 10.87
C ASP A 312 2.70 15.39 10.19
N GLY A 313 3.82 15.05 9.53
CA GLY A 313 4.05 13.78 8.85
C GLY A 313 3.43 13.68 7.45
N ILE A 314 2.88 14.77 6.91
CA ILE A 314 2.29 14.80 5.57
C ILE A 314 3.36 15.18 4.54
N PRO A 315 3.55 14.38 3.47
CA PRO A 315 4.56 14.65 2.46
C PRO A 315 3.99 15.51 1.32
N TYR A 316 4.86 16.26 0.67
CA TYR A 316 4.59 16.76 -0.68
C TYR A 316 4.63 15.61 -1.68
N TRP A 317 3.96 15.76 -2.83
CA TRP A 317 3.79 14.65 -3.79
C TRP A 317 5.11 14.06 -4.32
N ASP A 318 6.19 14.85 -4.37
CA ASP A 318 7.53 14.42 -4.78
C ASP A 318 8.60 15.27 -4.05
N THR A 319 9.67 14.63 -3.55
CA THR A 319 10.71 15.29 -2.75
C THR A 319 11.63 16.21 -3.56
N GLY A 320 11.55 16.17 -4.89
CA GLY A 320 12.28 17.07 -5.77
C GLY A 320 11.37 17.86 -6.71
N ALA A 321 10.10 18.05 -6.34
CA ALA A 321 9.19 18.86 -7.14
C ALA A 321 9.73 20.30 -7.32
N PRO A 322 9.63 20.87 -8.53
CA PRO A 322 10.43 22.01 -8.94
C PRO A 322 10.07 23.32 -8.21
N ALA A 323 8.87 23.44 -7.66
CA ALA A 323 8.39 24.61 -6.94
C ALA A 323 8.45 24.44 -5.41
N LEU A 324 9.03 23.37 -4.87
CA LEU A 324 9.26 23.23 -3.41
C LEU A 324 10.05 24.40 -2.84
N CYS A 325 11.05 24.91 -3.57
CA CYS A 325 11.84 26.06 -3.14
C CYS A 325 11.02 27.35 -2.94
N LYS A 326 9.81 27.43 -3.54
CA LYS A 326 8.89 28.57 -3.36
C LYS A 326 8.06 28.46 -2.09
N LEU A 327 8.08 27.32 -1.41
CA LEU A 327 7.43 27.12 -0.11
C LEU A 327 8.26 27.66 1.05
N GLY A 328 9.48 28.15 0.80
CA GLY A 328 10.44 28.56 1.83
C GLY A 328 11.39 27.43 2.21
N GLU A 329 12.58 27.78 2.73
CA GLU A 329 13.58 26.81 3.16
C GLU A 329 13.13 25.96 4.36
N ASP A 330 12.15 26.46 5.12
CA ASP A 330 11.58 25.88 6.33
C ASP A 330 10.31 25.04 6.09
N TYR A 331 9.96 24.74 4.83
CA TYR A 331 8.69 24.08 4.50
C TYR A 331 8.48 22.71 5.17
N LEU A 332 9.56 22.02 5.56
CA LEU A 332 9.52 20.77 6.33
C LEU A 332 9.47 20.97 7.85
N SER A 333 9.75 22.18 8.34
CA SER A 333 9.77 22.56 9.76
C SER A 333 8.47 23.18 10.23
N ARG A 334 7.40 23.06 9.43
CA ARG A 334 6.02 23.47 9.76
C ARG A 334 5.02 22.44 9.21
N PRO A 335 3.75 22.47 9.64
CA PRO A 335 2.72 21.57 9.07
C PRO A 335 2.59 21.78 7.57
N ALA A 336 2.24 20.71 6.84
CA ALA A 336 2.04 20.82 5.41
C ALA A 336 0.83 21.71 5.13
N ASP A 337 0.93 22.57 4.10
CA ASP A 337 -0.19 23.41 3.69
C ASP A 337 -0.80 22.83 2.40
N PRO A 338 -1.91 22.09 2.46
CA PRO A 338 -2.55 21.55 1.26
C PRO A 338 -3.15 22.62 0.34
N PHE A 339 -3.25 23.88 0.77
CA PHE A 339 -3.83 25.00 0.02
C PHE A 339 -2.80 26.01 -0.48
N ASN A 340 -1.50 25.68 -0.38
CA ASN A 340 -0.44 26.50 -0.93
C ASN A 340 -0.56 26.63 -2.47
N SER A 341 0.19 27.55 -3.07
CA SER A 341 0.07 27.87 -4.51
C SER A 341 1.19 27.28 -5.39
N HIS A 342 1.99 26.37 -4.87
CA HIS A 342 3.27 25.94 -5.46
C HIS A 342 3.37 24.44 -5.71
N GLU A 343 3.16 23.58 -4.71
CA GLU A 343 3.24 22.13 -4.85
C GLU A 343 2.16 21.43 -4.02
N PRO A 344 1.45 20.43 -4.57
CA PRO A 344 0.43 19.72 -3.81
C PRO A 344 1.07 18.75 -2.79
N VAL A 345 0.34 18.52 -1.70
CA VAL A 345 0.62 17.40 -0.79
C VAL A 345 0.06 16.10 -1.36
N ASP A 346 0.49 14.96 -0.81
CA ASP A 346 -0.17 13.68 -1.10
C ASP A 346 -0.50 12.93 0.20
N SER A 347 -1.72 13.13 0.68
CA SER A 347 -2.22 12.45 1.88
C SER A 347 -2.33 10.93 1.70
N SER A 348 -2.49 10.44 0.47
CA SER A 348 -2.53 9.00 0.22
C SER A 348 -1.18 8.34 0.49
N ALA A 349 -0.06 9.02 0.17
CA ALA A 349 1.27 8.58 0.57
C ALA A 349 1.40 8.53 2.10
N ALA A 350 0.87 9.51 2.82
CA ALA A 350 0.88 9.53 4.28
C ALA A 350 0.07 8.37 4.89
N ALA A 351 -1.12 8.08 4.35
CA ALA A 351 -1.94 6.97 4.83
C ALA A 351 -1.25 5.62 4.66
N ILE A 352 -0.54 5.42 3.55
CA ILE A 352 0.26 4.22 3.29
C ILE A 352 1.49 4.20 4.22
N ALA A 353 2.25 5.29 4.30
CA ALA A 353 3.45 5.39 5.13
C ALA A 353 3.14 5.17 6.62
N CYS A 354 1.99 5.68 7.10
CA CYS A 354 1.46 5.40 8.43
C CYS A 354 1.40 3.90 8.72
N GLN A 355 0.86 3.10 7.79
CA GLN A 355 0.81 1.64 7.94
C GLN A 355 2.22 1.04 8.02
N GLY A 356 3.10 1.44 7.09
CA GLY A 356 4.48 0.95 7.06
C GLY A 356 5.25 1.25 8.35
N LEU A 357 5.11 2.47 8.88
CA LEU A 357 5.78 2.92 10.11
C LEU A 357 5.27 2.17 11.35
N ILE A 358 3.95 2.03 11.51
CA ILE A 358 3.37 1.28 12.64
C ILE A 358 3.81 -0.18 12.59
N ARG A 359 3.72 -0.82 11.42
CA ARG A 359 4.10 -2.22 11.23
C ARG A 359 5.58 -2.46 11.45
N PHE A 360 6.44 -1.62 10.87
CA PHE A 360 7.89 -1.76 11.05
C PHE A 360 8.31 -1.49 12.49
N GLY A 361 7.71 -0.48 13.13
CA GLY A 361 7.92 -0.20 14.55
C GLY A 361 7.56 -1.40 15.43
N HIS A 362 6.37 -1.95 15.23
CA HIS A 362 5.90 -3.15 15.94
C HIS A 362 6.78 -4.39 15.67
N TYR A 363 7.22 -4.60 14.43
CA TYR A 363 8.16 -5.66 14.07
C TYR A 363 9.49 -5.53 14.85
N LEU A 364 10.11 -4.34 14.84
CA LEU A 364 11.37 -4.09 15.54
C LEU A 364 11.26 -4.28 17.06
N GLN A 365 10.14 -3.84 17.67
CA GLN A 365 9.88 -4.10 19.09
C GLN A 365 9.85 -5.60 19.39
N LYS A 366 9.25 -6.42 18.52
CA LYS A 366 9.25 -7.89 18.64
C LYS A 366 10.63 -8.51 18.44
N GLN A 367 11.49 -7.92 17.61
CA GLN A 367 12.89 -8.34 17.43
C GLN A 367 13.82 -7.84 18.56
N GLY A 368 13.32 -7.00 19.47
CA GLY A 368 14.08 -6.48 20.63
C GLY A 368 14.69 -5.09 20.43
N ASP A 369 14.59 -4.49 19.24
CA ASP A 369 15.00 -3.10 18.95
C ASP A 369 13.88 -2.12 19.37
N ARG A 370 13.69 -1.99 20.69
CA ARG A 370 12.59 -1.21 21.27
C ARG A 370 12.67 0.29 20.98
N GLU A 371 13.87 0.86 20.93
CA GLU A 371 14.07 2.28 20.71
C GLU A 371 13.68 2.69 19.29
N SER A 372 14.25 2.03 18.27
CA SER A 372 13.84 2.26 16.88
C SER A 372 12.38 1.91 16.67
N GLY A 373 11.94 0.82 17.28
CA GLY A 373 10.56 0.36 17.22
C GLY A 373 9.56 1.42 17.72
N GLN A 374 9.83 2.03 18.88
CA GLN A 374 9.02 3.13 19.42
C GLN A 374 9.04 4.35 18.49
N ARG A 375 10.22 4.75 17.98
CA ARG A 375 10.36 5.91 17.08
C ARG A 375 9.45 5.79 15.85
N TYR A 376 9.48 4.66 15.13
CA TYR A 376 8.64 4.48 13.94
C TYR A 376 7.17 4.33 14.30
N PHE A 377 6.85 3.59 15.37
CA PHE A 377 5.47 3.44 15.83
C PHE A 377 4.83 4.81 16.13
N GLN A 378 5.51 5.65 16.90
CA GLN A 378 5.03 6.99 17.26
C GLN A 378 4.92 7.93 16.05
N ALA A 379 5.84 7.83 15.09
CA ALA A 379 5.72 8.57 13.83
C ALA A 379 4.45 8.18 13.05
N GLY A 380 4.15 6.89 12.96
CA GLY A 380 2.92 6.40 12.34
C GLY A 380 1.65 6.84 13.08
N MET A 381 1.64 6.77 14.42
CA MET A 381 0.53 7.27 15.24
C MET A 381 0.28 8.78 15.07
N THR A 382 1.36 9.56 14.98
CA THR A 382 1.30 11.01 14.72
C THR A 382 0.65 11.29 13.37
N ILE A 383 1.08 10.59 12.32
CA ILE A 383 0.49 10.72 10.96
C ILE A 383 -0.99 10.36 10.99
N LEU A 384 -1.37 9.26 11.63
CA LEU A 384 -2.78 8.85 11.70
C LEU A 384 -3.61 9.95 12.35
N ARG A 385 -3.19 10.50 13.49
CA ARG A 385 -3.91 11.58 14.17
C ARG A 385 -4.09 12.81 13.28
N THR A 386 -3.07 13.17 12.49
CA THR A 386 -3.16 14.25 11.49
C THR A 386 -4.22 13.92 10.43
N LEU A 387 -4.20 12.71 9.87
CA LEU A 387 -5.13 12.29 8.80
C LEU A 387 -6.58 12.13 9.28
N LEU A 388 -6.80 11.83 10.56
CA LEU A 388 -8.13 11.73 11.15
C LEU A 388 -8.80 13.10 11.35
N ASN A 389 -8.09 14.21 11.11
CA ASN A 389 -8.56 15.57 11.34
C ASN A 389 -8.60 16.42 10.07
N GLU A 390 -9.43 17.47 10.09
CA GLU A 390 -9.46 18.47 9.02
C GLU A 390 -8.10 19.20 8.98
N PRO A 391 -7.56 19.53 7.79
CA PRO A 391 -8.24 19.51 6.49
C PRO A 391 -8.21 18.17 5.74
N TYR A 392 -7.64 17.09 6.30
CA TYR A 392 -7.43 15.84 5.58
C TYR A 392 -8.65 14.89 5.57
N ILE A 393 -9.37 14.76 6.67
CA ILE A 393 -10.61 13.98 6.68
C ILE A 393 -11.76 14.76 6.04
N SER A 394 -12.53 14.14 5.15
CA SER A 394 -13.72 14.76 4.55
C SER A 394 -14.94 14.65 5.45
N THR A 395 -15.36 15.76 6.06
CA THR A 395 -16.59 15.90 6.84
C THR A 395 -17.81 16.26 5.98
N ASP A 396 -17.58 16.71 4.74
CA ASP A 396 -18.65 17.13 3.82
C ASP A 396 -19.44 15.93 3.29
N SER A 397 -20.72 15.83 3.66
CA SER A 397 -21.64 14.80 3.17
C SER A 397 -21.82 14.74 1.64
N SER A 398 -21.51 15.82 0.92
CA SER A 398 -21.63 15.88 -0.54
C SER A 398 -20.45 15.22 -1.27
N HIS A 399 -19.29 15.20 -0.62
CA HIS A 399 -18.04 14.61 -1.11
C HIS A 399 -18.04 13.09 -0.87
N GLN A 400 -17.78 12.29 -1.90
CA GLN A 400 -17.78 10.83 -1.82
C GLN A 400 -16.50 10.24 -1.24
N GLY A 401 -15.37 10.94 -1.36
CA GLY A 401 -14.10 10.51 -0.78
C GLY A 401 -13.99 10.75 0.72
N LEU A 402 -13.20 9.93 1.40
CA LEU A 402 -12.94 9.98 2.85
C LEU A 402 -11.67 10.78 3.16
N LEU A 403 -10.56 10.51 2.47
CA LEU A 403 -9.27 11.15 2.66
C LEU A 403 -8.99 12.17 1.55
N LEU A 404 -8.95 13.45 1.89
CA LEU A 404 -8.73 14.56 0.98
C LEU A 404 -7.24 14.82 0.72
N HIS A 405 -6.95 15.58 -0.33
CA HIS A 405 -5.59 15.99 -0.74
C HIS A 405 -4.72 14.83 -1.24
N SER A 406 -5.35 13.87 -1.93
CA SER A 406 -4.65 12.83 -2.68
C SER A 406 -4.22 13.35 -4.05
N VAL A 407 -3.02 12.98 -4.52
CA VAL A 407 -2.52 13.32 -5.86
C VAL A 407 -2.30 12.04 -6.65
N TYR A 408 -3.02 11.83 -7.75
CA TYR A 408 -2.87 10.64 -8.59
C TYR A 408 -1.69 10.71 -9.56
N HIS A 409 -1.64 11.69 -10.46
CA HIS A 409 -0.65 11.72 -11.53
C HIS A 409 -0.37 13.16 -11.97
N HIS A 410 0.33 13.89 -11.10
CA HIS A 410 0.62 15.31 -11.29
C HIS A 410 1.27 15.62 -12.65
N PRO A 411 2.27 14.83 -13.14
CA PRO A 411 2.90 15.13 -14.43
C PRO A 411 1.97 15.08 -15.66
N ASN A 412 0.87 14.31 -15.60
CA ASN A 412 -0.09 14.20 -16.70
C ASN A 412 -1.27 15.17 -16.55
N GLY A 413 -1.29 16.00 -15.51
CA GLY A 413 -2.36 16.96 -15.25
C GLY A 413 -3.73 16.29 -15.02
N TRP A 414 -3.74 15.10 -14.42
CA TRP A 414 -4.97 14.33 -14.20
C TRP A 414 -5.73 14.73 -12.95
N ASP A 415 -5.05 15.40 -12.03
CA ASP A 415 -5.57 15.81 -10.74
C ASP A 415 -6.37 17.10 -10.88
N HIS A 416 -7.54 17.14 -10.25
CA HIS A 416 -8.40 18.33 -10.31
C HIS A 416 -7.77 19.49 -9.53
N VAL A 417 -7.75 20.67 -10.15
CA VAL A 417 -7.36 21.92 -9.52
C VAL A 417 -8.61 22.76 -9.30
N PRO A 418 -9.08 22.93 -8.05
CA PRO A 418 -10.26 23.72 -7.77
C PRO A 418 -10.14 25.17 -8.27
N LYS A 419 -11.28 25.78 -8.59
CA LYS A 419 -11.31 27.17 -9.07
C LYS A 419 -10.67 28.11 -8.03
N GLY A 420 -9.69 28.90 -8.49
CA GLY A 420 -8.95 29.84 -7.65
C GLY A 420 -7.67 29.26 -7.04
N GLN A 421 -7.47 27.95 -7.13
CA GLN A 421 -6.23 27.27 -6.74
C GLN A 421 -5.24 27.18 -7.92
N LYS A 422 -3.97 26.93 -7.59
CA LYS A 422 -2.90 26.74 -8.60
C LYS A 422 -2.38 25.32 -8.65
N VAL A 423 -2.63 24.53 -7.61
CA VAL A 423 -2.21 23.13 -7.48
C VAL A 423 -3.39 22.26 -7.09
N PRO A 424 -3.34 20.94 -7.36
CA PRO A 424 -4.39 20.03 -6.94
C PRO A 424 -4.57 20.01 -5.43
N CYS A 425 -5.81 20.06 -4.96
CA CYS A 425 -6.15 19.94 -3.55
C CYS A 425 -7.64 19.58 -3.40
N GLY A 426 -8.01 18.98 -2.27
CA GLY A 426 -9.43 18.77 -1.91
C GLY A 426 -10.09 17.57 -2.58
N GLU A 427 -9.35 16.74 -3.32
CA GLU A 427 -9.85 15.49 -3.89
C GLU A 427 -9.28 14.27 -3.16
N SER A 428 -9.99 13.15 -3.28
CA SER A 428 -9.63 11.85 -2.73
C SER A 428 -9.21 10.86 -3.80
N SER A 429 -8.60 9.76 -3.35
CA SER A 429 -8.31 8.59 -4.17
C SER A 429 -8.78 7.32 -3.50
N MET A 430 -9.15 6.32 -4.30
CA MET A 430 -9.72 5.07 -3.78
C MET A 430 -8.71 4.29 -2.92
N TRP A 431 -7.41 4.35 -3.26
CA TRP A 431 -6.36 3.77 -2.44
C TRP A 431 -6.12 4.57 -1.15
N GLY A 432 -6.14 5.91 -1.20
CA GLY A 432 -5.99 6.75 0.00
C GLY A 432 -7.10 6.47 1.01
N ASP A 433 -8.34 6.40 0.51
CA ASP A 433 -9.54 6.01 1.23
C ASP A 433 -9.43 4.62 1.86
N TYR A 434 -8.96 3.62 1.12
CA TYR A 434 -8.80 2.26 1.63
C TYR A 434 -7.67 2.18 2.67
N HIS A 435 -6.52 2.80 2.41
CA HIS A 435 -5.36 2.71 3.30
C HIS A 435 -5.57 3.51 4.60
N LEU A 436 -6.34 4.60 4.57
CA LEU A 436 -6.77 5.27 5.79
C LEU A 436 -7.66 4.35 6.63
N ARG A 437 -8.64 3.65 6.03
CA ARG A 437 -9.48 2.68 6.73
C ARG A 437 -8.67 1.53 7.33
N GLU A 438 -7.75 0.97 6.56
CA GLU A 438 -6.90 -0.14 7.02
C GLU A 438 -5.93 0.29 8.13
N ALA A 439 -5.41 1.52 8.08
CA ALA A 439 -4.59 2.10 9.16
C ALA A 439 -5.41 2.39 10.43
N ALA A 440 -6.60 2.98 10.26
CA ALA A 440 -7.54 3.25 11.35
C ALA A 440 -7.97 1.94 12.04
N LEU A 441 -8.32 0.92 11.26
CA LEU A 441 -8.67 -0.39 11.80
C LEU A 441 -7.50 -1.03 12.55
N LEU A 442 -6.27 -0.98 12.01
CA LEU A 442 -5.08 -1.47 12.69
C LEU A 442 -4.93 -0.86 14.08
N VAL A 443 -5.08 0.46 14.20
CA VAL A 443 -4.96 1.17 15.48
C VAL A 443 -6.15 0.94 16.39
N GLN A 444 -7.37 0.88 15.86
CA GLN A 444 -8.57 0.52 16.62
C GLN A 444 -8.40 -0.85 17.29
N ARG A 445 -7.90 -1.84 16.56
CA ARG A 445 -7.65 -3.17 17.11
C ARG A 445 -6.57 -3.16 18.19
N LEU A 446 -5.51 -2.37 18.02
CA LEU A 446 -4.50 -2.18 19.06
C LEU A 446 -5.09 -1.54 20.33
N ALA A 447 -5.94 -0.51 20.18
CA ALA A 447 -6.61 0.14 21.31
C ALA A 447 -7.51 -0.81 22.09
N ARG A 448 -8.23 -1.68 21.38
CA ARG A 448 -9.17 -2.65 21.95
C ARG A 448 -8.55 -3.99 22.33
N ASN A 449 -7.23 -4.14 22.15
CA ASN A 449 -6.50 -5.40 22.36
C ASN A 449 -7.12 -6.59 21.57
N GLU A 450 -7.58 -6.31 20.35
CA GLU A 450 -8.10 -7.28 19.39
C GLU A 450 -6.94 -7.91 18.58
N PRO A 451 -7.17 -9.02 17.85
CA PRO A 451 -6.14 -9.63 17.01
C PRO A 451 -5.51 -8.63 16.03
N TYR A 452 -4.18 -8.50 16.10
CA TYR A 452 -3.41 -7.57 15.27
C TYR A 452 -3.67 -7.79 13.78
N LEU A 453 -4.02 -6.71 13.06
CA LEU A 453 -4.44 -6.78 11.66
C LEU A 453 -3.25 -7.09 10.74
N THR A 454 -3.29 -8.22 10.04
CA THR A 454 -2.28 -8.61 9.03
C THR A 454 -2.92 -9.08 7.74
N PHE A 455 -2.22 -8.91 6.61
CA PHE A 455 -2.70 -9.42 5.32
C PHE A 455 -2.76 -10.97 5.28
N PHE A 456 -1.99 -11.63 6.16
CA PHE A 456 -1.88 -13.08 6.26
C PHE A 456 -2.75 -13.67 7.37
N GLY A 457 -3.60 -12.88 8.02
CA GLY A 457 -4.60 -13.39 8.98
C GLY A 457 -5.67 -14.29 8.35
N CYS A 458 -5.69 -14.38 7.02
CA CYS A 458 -6.52 -15.33 6.28
C CYS A 458 -5.96 -16.76 6.25
N LEU A 459 -4.73 -16.97 6.73
CA LEU A 459 -4.10 -18.28 6.78
C LEU A 459 -4.57 -19.08 8.00
N PRO A 460 -4.57 -20.42 7.93
CA PRO A 460 -4.75 -21.26 9.13
C PRO A 460 -3.69 -20.93 10.19
N ALA A 461 -4.10 -20.98 11.46
CA ALA A 461 -3.23 -20.75 12.62
C ALA A 461 -2.21 -21.87 12.85
#